data_AF-A0A7K6MXM6-F1
#
_entry.id   AF-A0A7K6MXM6-F1
#
_cell.length_a   1.000
_cell.length_b   1.000
_cell.length_c   1.000
_cell.angle_alpha   90.00
_cell.angle_beta   90.00
_cell.angle_gamma   90.00
#
_symmetry.space_group_name_H-M   'P 1'
#
loop_
_entity.id
_entity.type
_entity.pdbx_description
1 polymer ?
#
loop_
_entity_poly.entity_id
_entity_poly.type
_entity_poly.pdbx_seq_one_letter_code
_entity_poly.pdbx_strand_id
1 'polypeptide(L)' 'PQDSYLLQYFSALNQYLAVGVPTYFVTTGGYNFSSANGTNAICSSAGCDADSLT' A
#
# COMPACT_ATOMS: atom_id res chain seq x y z
N PRO A 1 24.34 21.50 11.00
CA PRO A 1 25.72 21.30 10.47
C PRO A 1 25.69 21.31 8.94
N GLN A 2 26.55 22.10 8.30
CA GLN A 2 26.61 22.19 6.83
C GLN A 2 27.28 20.97 6.17
N ASP A 3 27.93 20.14 6.98
CA ASP A 3 28.71 18.95 6.62
C ASP A 3 28.05 17.63 7.10
N SER A 4 26.75 17.68 7.43
CA SER A 4 26.03 16.50 7.91
C SER A 4 25.92 15.42 6.82
N TYR A 5 26.24 14.16 7.17
CA TYR A 5 26.06 13.00 6.30
C TYR A 5 24.61 12.85 5.78
N LEU A 6 23.63 13.40 6.50
CA LEU A 6 22.22 13.38 6.10
C LEU A 6 21.97 14.16 4.80
N LEU A 7 22.78 15.19 4.51
CA LEU A 7 22.66 15.95 3.26
C LEU A 7 22.94 15.04 2.05
N GLN A 8 23.96 14.19 2.14
CA GLN A 8 24.28 13.22 1.08
C GLN A 8 23.23 12.11 1.01
N TYR A 9 22.76 11.61 2.17
CA TYR A 9 21.70 10.60 2.24
C TYR A 9 20.42 11.05 1.53
N PHE A 10 19.88 12.23 1.87
CA PHE A 10 18.66 12.74 1.24
C PHE A 10 18.85 13.10 -0.24
N SER A 11 20.03 13.59 -0.63
CA SER A 11 20.37 13.79 -2.04
C SER A 11 20.33 12.47 -2.82
N ALA A 12 20.90 11.40 -2.26
CA ALA A 12 20.90 10.08 -2.89
C ALA A 12 19.49 9.48 -2.95
N LEU A 13 18.68 9.64 -1.89
CA LEU A 13 17.27 9.22 -1.91
C LEU A 13 16.50 9.93 -3.04
N ASN A 14 16.62 11.26 -3.17
CA ASN A 14 15.93 12.00 -4.22
C ASN A 14 16.40 11.63 -5.63
N GLN A 15 17.67 11.27 -5.80
CA GLN A 15 18.24 10.96 -7.11
C GLN A 15 17.96 9.53 -7.56
N TYR A 16 17.95 8.55 -6.65
CA TYR A 16 17.98 7.13 -7.01
C TYR A 16 16.76 6.34 -6.54
N LEU A 17 16.00 6.82 -5.55
CA LEU A 17 14.87 6.07 -5.03
C LEU A 17 13.66 6.21 -5.97
N ALA A 18 13.20 5.10 -6.54
CA ALA A 18 12.09 5.08 -7.49
C ALA A 18 10.70 5.06 -6.82
N VAL A 19 10.61 4.79 -5.51
CA VAL A 19 9.35 4.62 -4.78
C VAL A 19 9.40 5.28 -3.40
N GLY A 20 8.26 5.78 -2.93
CA GLY A 20 8.15 6.37 -1.60
C GLY A 20 8.05 5.34 -0.47
N VAL A 21 7.67 5.83 0.71
CA VAL A 21 7.36 4.97 1.85
C VAL A 21 6.12 4.10 1.57
N PRO A 22 6.03 2.89 2.13
CA PRO A 22 4.86 2.03 1.96
C PRO A 22 3.62 2.63 2.63
N THR A 23 2.44 2.30 2.09
CA THR A 23 1.13 2.64 2.66
C THR A 23 0.37 1.36 3.00
N TYR A 24 -0.36 1.36 4.12
CA TYR A 24 -1.13 0.21 4.58
C TYR A 24 -2.63 0.57 4.62
N PHE A 25 -3.43 -0.19 3.88
CA PHE A 25 -4.89 -0.11 3.93
C PHE A 25 -5.40 -1.15 4.93
N VAL A 26 -5.81 -0.71 6.12
CA VAL A 26 -6.14 -1.60 7.25
C VAL A 26 -7.65 -1.80 7.35
N THR A 27 -8.09 -3.06 7.34
CA THR A 27 -9.47 -3.44 7.66
C THR A 27 -9.62 -3.71 9.14
N THR A 28 -10.54 -3.01 9.81
CA THR A 28 -10.88 -3.28 11.21
C THR A 28 -11.86 -4.45 11.33
N GLY A 29 -12.13 -4.92 12.56
CA GLY A 29 -13.18 -5.89 12.81
C GLY A 29 -14.56 -5.38 12.37
N GLY A 30 -15.45 -6.31 11.99
CA GLY A 30 -16.83 -6.02 11.56
C GLY A 30 -17.13 -6.35 10.10
N TYR A 31 -16.11 -6.65 9.28
CA TYR A 31 -16.29 -7.10 7.89
C TYR A 31 -16.42 -8.63 7.81
N ASN A 32 -17.40 -9.13 7.06
CA ASN A 32 -17.65 -10.57 6.93
C ASN A 32 -16.93 -11.18 5.72
N PHE A 33 -15.68 -11.58 5.93
CA PHE A 33 -14.85 -12.25 4.91
C PHE A 33 -15.33 -13.65 4.52
N SER A 34 -16.22 -14.28 5.30
CA SER A 34 -16.73 -15.63 5.04
C SER A 34 -17.93 -15.66 4.09
N SER A 35 -18.50 -14.49 3.78
CA SER A 35 -19.62 -14.39 2.84
C SER A 35 -19.11 -14.25 1.41
N ALA A 36 -19.82 -14.84 0.43
CA ALA A 36 -19.45 -14.70 -0.99
C ALA A 36 -19.38 -13.22 -1.42
N ASN A 37 -20.33 -12.39 -1.00
CA ASN A 37 -20.31 -10.95 -1.26
C ASN A 37 -19.08 -10.27 -0.61
N GLY A 38 -18.79 -10.60 0.65
CA GLY A 38 -17.64 -10.05 1.35
C GLY A 38 -16.29 -10.45 0.73
N THR A 39 -16.16 -11.69 0.23
CA THR A 39 -14.98 -12.11 -0.51
C THR A 39 -14.90 -11.43 -1.87
N ASN A 40 -16.03 -11.32 -2.59
CA ASN A 40 -16.09 -10.72 -3.93
C ASN A 40 -15.69 -9.26 -3.95
N ALA A 41 -15.98 -8.49 -2.89
CA ALA A 41 -15.57 -7.09 -2.78
C ALA A 41 -14.10 -6.89 -2.32
N ILE A 42 -13.36 -7.97 -2.06
CA ILE A 42 -11.94 -7.91 -1.66
C ILE A 42 -11.02 -8.51 -2.71
N CYS A 43 -11.41 -9.60 -3.38
CA CYS A 43 -10.56 -10.35 -4.28
C CYS A 43 -10.36 -9.69 -5.66
N SER A 44 -9.34 -10.10 -6.41
CA SER A 44 -9.08 -9.66 -7.79
C SER A 44 -8.97 -10.79 -8.81
N SER A 45 -9.53 -11.94 -8.45
CA SER A 45 -9.66 -13.09 -9.36
C SER A 45 -10.86 -12.93 -10.30
N ALA A 46 -10.97 -13.83 -11.28
CA ALA A 46 -12.15 -13.89 -12.13
C ALA A 46 -13.42 -14.11 -11.29
N GLY A 47 -14.41 -13.25 -11.47
CA GLY A 47 -15.70 -13.30 -10.76
C GLY A 47 -15.81 -12.39 -9.54
N CYS A 48 -14.75 -11.65 -9.18
CA CYS A 48 -14.80 -10.61 -8.15
C CYS A 48 -15.45 -9.32 -8.68
N ASP A 49 -15.81 -8.41 -7.76
CA ASP A 49 -16.43 -7.14 -8.11
C ASP A 49 -15.39 -6.22 -8.81
N ALA A 50 -15.84 -5.38 -9.74
CA ALA A 50 -14.96 -4.53 -10.53
C ALA A 50 -14.27 -3.43 -9.71
N ASP A 51 -14.80 -3.13 -8.53
CA ASP A 51 -14.34 -2.14 -7.56
C ASP A 51 -13.83 -2.78 -6.25
N SER A 52 -13.35 -4.03 -6.36
CA SER A 52 -12.72 -4.75 -5.25
C SER A 52 -11.45 -4.08 -4.75
N LEU A 53 -11.08 -4.36 -3.49
CA LEU A 53 -9.91 -3.78 -2.85
C LEU A 53 -8.56 -4.19 -3.50
N THR A 54 -8.45 -5.42 -4.01
CA THR A 54 -7.19 -5.98 -4.54
C THR A 54 -7.10 -6.01 -6.05
#